data_AF-A0A958DUL2-F1
#
_entry.id   AF-A0A958DUL2-F1
#
_cell.length_a   1.000
_cell.length_b   1.000
_cell.length_c   1.000
_cell.angle_alpha   90.00
_cell.angle_beta   90.00
_cell.angle_gamma   90.00
#
_symmetry.space_group_name_H-M   'P 1'
#
loop_
_entity.id
_entity.type
_entity.pdbx_description
1 polymer ?
#
loop_
_entity_poly.entity_id
_entity_poly.type
_entity_poly.pdbx_seq_one_letter_code
_entity_poly.pdbx_strand_id
1 'polypeptide(L)'
;MMKMLKLLIPLTVMAGFLACEEEVVQPEPGDVFAIEAVKTPAVVDVSRERDYALMFRISHPDGISAISGVKATLFQSNQTTQFREITLLDDGNTQNSGSGDVLAGDGVFSNVFQSDSLVFPRGSFFIRASVTDNSGETLTTGFAESRTIVNVAPEILTTNVPDTLQSGTAPIAFSITVLDSNLTDDIQYGLMRLQRNSVTLATDTLFTESANSDFEAVLTRNIDSTYAAERVGEYQLAFQVADASGDLSNVILQPIFLENTLPTVFNPSLPDSVTRPTVGTGVIEVRISADDSQGLGDLQIVNMTIQREGGTPSTIEMFDNGDFENYRDEVAGDGIFSRGLLIDGTSASGTFYFTFEAQDRVGNLSAALVDSLVILP
;
A
#
# COMPACT_ATOMS: atom_id res chain seq x y z
N MET A 1 24.23 -77.24 0.48
CA MET A 1 22.77 -77.26 0.25
C MET A 1 22.35 -75.85 -0.14
N MET A 2 21.83 -75.68 -1.37
CA MET A 2 21.10 -74.52 -1.97
C MET A 2 21.55 -73.07 -1.63
N LYS A 3 22.11 -72.30 -2.56
CA LYS A 3 21.54 -71.56 -3.72
C LYS A 3 20.84 -70.23 -3.38
N MET A 4 21.14 -69.23 -4.23
CA MET A 4 20.53 -67.90 -4.48
C MET A 4 21.02 -66.76 -3.58
N LEU A 5 21.77 -65.74 -4.05
CA LEU A 5 21.65 -64.84 -5.22
C LEU A 5 20.40 -63.94 -5.18
N LYS A 6 20.62 -62.63 -4.93
CA LYS A 6 19.95 -61.44 -5.50
C LYS A 6 20.59 -60.21 -4.83
N LEU A 7 21.49 -59.49 -5.50
CA LEU A 7 21.21 -58.37 -6.42
C LEU A 7 20.31 -57.31 -5.76
N LEU A 8 20.92 -56.25 -5.22
CA LEU A 8 20.22 -55.03 -4.82
C LEU A 8 20.68 -53.88 -5.71
N ILE A 9 19.70 -53.31 -6.40
CA ILE A 9 19.76 -52.24 -7.40
C ILE A 9 19.90 -50.89 -6.68
N PRO A 10 20.62 -49.89 -7.22
CA PRO A 10 20.62 -48.55 -6.65
C PRO A 10 19.27 -47.86 -6.95
N LEU A 11 18.61 -47.40 -5.89
CA LEU A 11 17.36 -46.64 -5.97
C LEU A 11 17.70 -45.18 -6.31
N THR A 12 17.54 -44.83 -7.58
CA THR A 12 17.58 -43.45 -8.07
C THR A 12 16.35 -42.71 -7.54
N VAL A 13 16.56 -41.78 -6.59
CA VAL A 13 15.51 -40.88 -6.09
C VAL A 13 15.32 -39.77 -7.12
N MET A 14 14.29 -39.92 -7.95
CA MET A 14 13.80 -38.90 -8.87
C MET A 14 12.79 -38.04 -8.08
N ALA A 15 13.22 -36.84 -7.70
CA ALA A 15 12.36 -35.86 -7.05
C ALA A 15 11.33 -35.35 -8.06
N GLY A 16 10.07 -35.75 -7.87
CA GLY A 16 8.94 -35.20 -8.57
C GLY A 16 8.62 -33.81 -8.01
N PHE A 17 8.81 -32.78 -8.83
CA PHE A 17 8.17 -31.50 -8.65
C PHE A 17 6.67 -31.71 -8.87
N LEU A 18 5.91 -31.82 -7.78
CA LEU A 18 4.46 -31.65 -7.79
C LEU A 18 4.21 -30.15 -8.00
N ALA A 19 4.07 -29.75 -9.27
CA ALA A 19 3.34 -28.55 -9.59
C ALA A 19 1.88 -28.79 -9.15
N CYS A 20 1.35 -27.95 -8.27
CA CYS A 20 -0.08 -27.70 -8.24
C CYS A 20 -0.41 -27.03 -9.58
N GLU A 21 -0.65 -27.84 -10.60
CA GLU A 21 -1.45 -27.43 -11.73
C GLU A 21 -2.85 -27.29 -11.15
N GLU A 22 -3.24 -26.05 -10.84
CA GLU A 22 -4.65 -25.72 -10.68
C GLU A 22 -5.30 -26.17 -11.98
N GLU A 23 -6.12 -27.21 -11.89
CA GLU A 23 -6.89 -27.72 -13.01
C GLU A 23 -7.78 -26.56 -13.45
N VAL A 24 -7.31 -25.82 -14.45
CA VAL A 24 -8.15 -24.92 -15.22
C VAL A 24 -9.15 -25.84 -15.88
N VAL A 25 -10.28 -26.02 -15.21
CA VAL A 25 -11.48 -26.61 -15.79
C VAL A 25 -11.77 -25.74 -17.01
N GLN A 26 -11.29 -26.18 -18.17
CA GLN A 26 -11.74 -25.59 -19.42
C GLN A 26 -13.25 -25.78 -19.43
N PRO A 27 -14.05 -24.71 -19.50
CA PRO A 27 -15.49 -24.87 -19.68
C PRO A 27 -15.66 -25.76 -20.91
N GLU A 28 -16.42 -26.86 -20.76
CA GLU A 28 -16.79 -27.65 -21.93
C GLU A 28 -17.35 -26.69 -22.99
N PRO A 29 -17.03 -26.86 -24.28
CA PRO A 29 -17.57 -26.00 -25.33
C PRO A 29 -19.10 -26.08 -25.22
N GLY A 30 -19.70 -25.02 -24.70
CA GLY A 30 -21.14 -24.97 -24.55
C GLY A 30 -21.74 -24.97 -25.94
N ASP A 31 -22.35 -26.08 -26.34
CA ASP A 31 -23.18 -26.22 -27.54
C ASP A 31 -24.46 -25.35 -27.47
N VAL A 32 -24.51 -24.36 -26.58
CA VAL A 32 -25.73 -23.62 -26.25
C VAL A 32 -25.43 -22.13 -26.25
N PHE A 33 -26.26 -21.40 -26.99
CA PHE A 33 -26.32 -19.95 -26.96
C PHE A 33 -26.66 -19.48 -25.53
N ALA A 34 -25.81 -18.66 -24.92
CA ALA A 34 -25.95 -18.24 -23.52
C ALA A 34 -25.52 -16.79 -23.27
N ILE A 35 -26.12 -16.19 -22.23
CA ILE A 35 -25.84 -14.82 -21.75
C ILE A 35 -25.58 -14.89 -20.26
N GLU A 36 -24.47 -14.30 -19.82
CA GLU A 36 -24.09 -14.18 -18.42
C GLU A 36 -23.92 -12.70 -18.06
N ALA A 37 -24.51 -12.27 -16.94
CA ALA A 37 -24.29 -10.92 -16.43
C ALA A 37 -22.88 -10.85 -15.80
N VAL A 38 -22.02 -10.01 -16.38
CA VAL A 38 -20.66 -9.78 -15.86
C VAL A 38 -20.67 -8.62 -14.88
N LYS A 39 -21.40 -7.55 -15.19
CA LYS A 39 -21.52 -6.37 -14.33
C LYS A 39 -22.85 -5.67 -14.53
N THR A 40 -23.62 -5.54 -13.44
CA THR A 40 -24.80 -4.67 -13.37
C THR A 40 -24.77 -3.93 -12.03
N PRO A 41 -25.12 -2.63 -11.98
CA PRO A 41 -25.05 -1.87 -10.74
C PRO A 41 -26.18 -2.30 -9.80
N ALA A 42 -25.85 -2.76 -8.59
CA ALA A 42 -26.86 -3.03 -7.56
C ALA A 42 -27.51 -1.73 -7.04
N VAL A 43 -26.76 -0.64 -7.05
CA VAL A 43 -27.20 0.68 -6.59
C VAL A 43 -26.87 1.73 -7.64
N VAL A 44 -27.81 2.65 -7.88
CA VAL A 44 -27.65 3.81 -8.77
C VAL A 44 -28.00 5.06 -7.98
N ASP A 45 -27.00 5.86 -7.64
CA ASP A 45 -27.18 7.21 -7.10
C ASP A 45 -27.77 8.13 -8.17
N VAL A 46 -28.94 8.70 -7.86
CA VAL A 46 -29.64 9.67 -8.70
C VAL A 46 -29.58 11.08 -8.11
N SER A 47 -28.82 11.32 -7.03
CA SER A 47 -28.60 12.65 -6.46
C SER A 47 -27.87 13.58 -7.45
N ARG A 48 -27.04 13.00 -8.33
CA ARG A 48 -26.28 13.66 -9.37
C ARG A 48 -26.04 12.73 -10.55
N GLU A 49 -25.74 13.31 -11.70
CA GLU A 49 -25.45 12.56 -12.91
C GLU A 49 -24.11 11.81 -12.78
N ARG A 50 -24.14 10.47 -12.89
CA ARG A 50 -22.98 9.58 -12.85
C ARG A 50 -23.11 8.46 -13.88
N ASP A 51 -21.99 8.01 -14.43
CA ASP A 51 -21.96 6.90 -15.38
C ASP A 51 -21.90 5.54 -14.66
N TYR A 52 -22.75 4.62 -15.09
CA TYR A 52 -22.83 3.25 -14.60
C TYR A 52 -22.61 2.28 -15.75
N ALA A 53 -21.67 1.34 -15.57
CA ALA A 53 -21.35 0.33 -16.56
C ALA A 53 -22.32 -0.86 -16.51
N LEU A 54 -22.66 -1.36 -17.68
CA LEU A 54 -23.35 -2.62 -17.92
C LEU A 54 -22.42 -3.52 -18.74
N MET A 55 -22.21 -4.75 -18.29
CA MET A 55 -21.37 -5.72 -18.99
C MET A 55 -22.01 -7.10 -18.97
N PHE A 56 -22.08 -7.74 -20.13
CA PHE A 56 -22.63 -9.08 -20.29
C PHE A 56 -21.70 -9.90 -21.17
N ARG A 57 -21.43 -11.14 -20.76
CA ARG A 57 -20.66 -12.10 -21.55
C ARG A 57 -21.64 -12.96 -22.35
N ILE A 58 -21.34 -13.13 -23.62
CA ILE A 58 -22.16 -13.88 -24.56
C ILE A 58 -21.32 -15.02 -25.13
N SER A 59 -21.92 -16.19 -25.20
CA SER A 59 -21.36 -17.35 -25.90
C SER A 59 -22.39 -17.86 -26.90
N HIS A 60 -21.93 -18.20 -28.10
CA HIS A 60 -22.76 -18.71 -29.19
C HIS A 60 -22.03 -19.86 -29.88
N PRO A 61 -22.70 -20.97 -30.26
CA PRO A 61 -22.07 -22.12 -30.90
C PRO A 61 -21.28 -21.77 -32.17
N ASP A 62 -21.83 -20.86 -32.99
CA ASP A 62 -21.20 -20.36 -34.21
C ASP A 62 -20.20 -19.20 -33.98
N GLY A 63 -19.84 -18.93 -32.72
CA GLY A 63 -18.94 -17.84 -32.31
C GLY A 63 -19.61 -16.46 -32.27
N ILE A 64 -18.89 -15.46 -31.76
CA ILE A 64 -19.43 -14.11 -31.50
C ILE A 64 -19.88 -13.38 -32.78
N SER A 65 -19.32 -13.74 -33.94
CA SER A 65 -19.73 -13.18 -35.24
C SER A 65 -21.16 -13.56 -35.64
N ALA A 66 -21.75 -14.57 -34.98
CA ALA A 66 -23.13 -14.95 -35.17
C ALA A 66 -24.11 -14.02 -34.44
N ILE A 67 -23.63 -13.12 -33.57
CA ILE A 67 -24.46 -12.17 -32.84
C ILE A 67 -24.75 -10.95 -33.71
N SER A 68 -26.03 -10.61 -33.87
CA SER A 68 -26.47 -9.45 -34.65
C SER A 68 -26.73 -8.21 -33.79
N GLY A 69 -27.04 -8.38 -32.50
CA GLY A 69 -27.21 -7.25 -31.59
C GLY A 69 -27.40 -7.64 -30.14
N VAL A 70 -26.96 -6.74 -29.26
CA VAL A 70 -27.06 -6.88 -27.80
C VAL A 70 -27.65 -5.62 -27.21
N LYS A 71 -28.65 -5.78 -26.33
CA LYS A 71 -29.32 -4.67 -25.66
C LYS A 71 -29.52 -4.97 -24.19
N ALA A 72 -29.37 -3.94 -23.36
CA ALA A 72 -29.86 -3.94 -21.99
C ALA A 72 -31.10 -3.05 -21.90
N THR A 73 -32.19 -3.61 -21.40
CA THR A 73 -33.45 -2.91 -21.18
C THR A 73 -33.68 -2.73 -19.68
N LEU A 74 -34.02 -1.51 -19.27
CA LEU A 74 -34.30 -1.15 -17.89
C LEU A 74 -35.82 -1.00 -17.69
N PHE A 75 -36.33 -1.65 -16.65
CA PHE A 75 -37.73 -1.76 -16.31
C PHE A 75 -38.00 -1.16 -14.93
N GLN A 76 -39.18 -0.56 -14.77
CA GLN A 76 -39.68 -0.15 -13.46
C GLN A 76 -39.84 -1.38 -12.53
N SER A 77 -40.15 -1.13 -11.25
CA SER A 77 -40.31 -2.18 -10.23
C SER A 77 -41.35 -3.26 -10.57
N ASN A 78 -42.28 -2.98 -11.50
CA ASN A 78 -43.26 -3.94 -12.00
C ASN A 78 -42.71 -4.94 -13.05
N GLN A 79 -41.45 -4.81 -13.46
CA GLN A 79 -40.77 -5.65 -14.45
C GLN A 79 -41.39 -5.68 -15.86
N THR A 80 -42.39 -4.83 -16.12
CA THR A 80 -43.10 -4.77 -17.40
C THR A 80 -42.95 -3.43 -18.10
N THR A 81 -42.88 -2.34 -17.35
CA THR A 81 -42.77 -0.99 -17.91
C THR A 81 -41.32 -0.65 -18.15
N GLN A 82 -40.90 -0.74 -19.42
CA GLN A 82 -39.60 -0.25 -19.87
C GLN A 82 -39.54 1.28 -19.78
N PHE A 83 -38.43 1.80 -19.25
CA PHE A 83 -38.17 3.24 -19.23
C PHE A 83 -36.87 3.63 -19.93
N ARG A 84 -35.97 2.67 -20.19
CA ARG A 84 -34.73 2.91 -20.96
C ARG A 84 -34.26 1.65 -21.68
N GLU A 85 -33.58 1.83 -22.80
CA GLU A 85 -32.90 0.77 -23.57
C GLU A 85 -31.51 1.28 -23.96
N ILE A 86 -30.52 0.40 -23.85
CA ILE A 86 -29.11 0.69 -24.09
C ILE A 86 -28.55 -0.41 -24.99
N THR A 87 -27.97 -0.03 -26.13
CA THR A 87 -27.24 -0.97 -26.99
C THR A 87 -25.88 -1.26 -26.38
N LEU A 88 -25.48 -2.54 -26.29
CA LEU A 88 -24.16 -2.95 -25.80
C LEU A 88 -23.24 -3.32 -26.96
N LEU A 89 -21.94 -3.08 -26.79
CA LEU A 89 -20.94 -3.20 -27.85
C LEU A 89 -19.75 -4.04 -27.39
N ASP A 90 -19.19 -4.81 -28.31
CA ASP A 90 -17.93 -5.59 -28.18
C ASP A 90 -16.94 -5.04 -29.22
N ASP A 91 -16.56 -3.77 -29.04
CA ASP A 91 -15.83 -2.94 -30.01
C ASP A 91 -14.44 -2.46 -29.52
N GLY A 92 -13.99 -2.94 -28.36
CA GLY A 92 -12.78 -2.53 -27.68
C GLY A 92 -12.71 -1.02 -27.44
N ASN A 93 -13.86 -0.35 -27.37
CA ASN A 93 -13.98 1.11 -27.27
C ASN A 93 -13.29 1.87 -28.42
N THR A 94 -13.07 1.19 -29.56
CA THR A 94 -12.37 1.76 -30.73
C THR A 94 -13.33 2.44 -31.72
N GLN A 95 -14.59 2.00 -31.76
CA GLN A 95 -15.60 2.54 -32.68
C GLN A 95 -16.54 3.53 -31.97
N ASN A 96 -16.83 3.29 -30.68
CA ASN A 96 -17.68 4.14 -29.87
C ASN A 96 -16.97 4.48 -28.56
N SER A 97 -16.35 5.65 -28.49
CA SER A 97 -15.74 6.14 -27.26
C SER A 97 -16.79 6.23 -26.15
N GLY A 98 -16.55 5.52 -25.05
CA GLY A 98 -17.46 5.43 -23.90
C GLY A 98 -18.25 4.12 -23.79
N SER A 99 -18.07 3.13 -24.69
CA SER A 99 -18.73 1.81 -24.55
C SER A 99 -18.27 1.04 -23.31
N GLY A 100 -17.15 1.43 -22.70
CA GLY A 100 -16.58 0.74 -21.54
C GLY A 100 -16.00 -0.62 -21.86
N ASP A 101 -15.96 -1.01 -23.14
CA ASP A 101 -15.40 -2.26 -23.59
C ASP A 101 -13.88 -2.15 -23.73
N VAL A 102 -13.15 -3.16 -23.28
CA VAL A 102 -11.69 -3.12 -23.20
C VAL A 102 -11.05 -3.91 -24.35
N LEU A 103 -11.69 -4.96 -24.85
CA LEU A 103 -11.11 -5.85 -25.85
C LEU A 103 -12.15 -6.29 -26.88
N ALA A 104 -12.02 -5.77 -28.10
CA ALA A 104 -12.93 -6.10 -29.19
C ALA A 104 -12.92 -7.59 -29.56
N GLY A 105 -14.11 -8.16 -29.70
CA GLY A 105 -14.37 -9.53 -30.16
C GLY A 105 -14.14 -10.61 -29.10
N ASP A 106 -14.05 -10.26 -27.82
CA ASP A 106 -13.83 -11.22 -26.73
C ASP A 106 -15.14 -11.83 -26.17
N GLY A 107 -16.28 -11.41 -26.73
CA GLY A 107 -17.61 -11.85 -26.33
C GLY A 107 -18.16 -11.12 -25.11
N VAL A 108 -17.48 -10.09 -24.59
CA VAL A 108 -18.00 -9.20 -23.55
C VAL A 108 -18.56 -7.95 -24.20
N PHE A 109 -19.87 -7.76 -24.06
CA PHE A 109 -20.56 -6.59 -24.58
C PHE A 109 -20.84 -5.62 -23.44
N SER A 110 -20.48 -4.36 -23.63
CA SER A 110 -20.69 -3.33 -22.61
C SER A 110 -21.20 -2.00 -23.14
N ASN A 111 -21.75 -1.21 -22.22
CA ASN A 111 -21.99 0.21 -22.39
C ASN A 111 -22.09 0.89 -21.03
N VAL A 112 -22.02 2.21 -21.00
CA VAL A 112 -22.32 3.02 -19.82
C VAL A 112 -23.66 3.74 -19.97
N PHE A 113 -24.31 4.03 -18.85
CA PHE A 113 -25.45 4.93 -18.81
C PHE A 113 -25.31 5.94 -17.69
N GLN A 114 -25.74 7.17 -17.96
CA GLN A 114 -25.76 8.23 -16.97
C GLN A 114 -27.02 8.12 -16.10
N SER A 115 -26.89 8.20 -14.77
CA SER A 115 -28.03 8.33 -13.86
C SER A 115 -28.71 9.69 -14.04
N ASP A 116 -30.03 9.70 -13.99
CA ASP A 116 -30.84 10.91 -14.09
C ASP A 116 -32.09 10.76 -13.20
N SER A 117 -32.23 11.65 -12.21
CA SER A 117 -33.36 11.65 -11.27
C SER A 117 -34.74 11.82 -11.91
N LEU A 118 -34.80 12.37 -13.14
CA LEU A 118 -36.04 12.56 -13.89
C LEU A 118 -36.43 11.30 -14.68
N VAL A 119 -35.46 10.46 -15.04
CA VAL A 119 -35.67 9.27 -15.86
C VAL A 119 -35.76 8.02 -15.00
N PHE A 120 -34.96 7.92 -13.95
CA PHE A 120 -34.90 6.73 -13.10
C PHE A 120 -36.01 6.74 -12.05
N PRO A 121 -36.74 5.61 -11.88
CA PRO A 121 -37.77 5.51 -10.86
C PRO A 121 -37.14 5.53 -9.47
N ARG A 122 -37.84 6.09 -8.48
CA ARG A 122 -37.44 5.99 -7.07
C ARG A 122 -37.61 4.55 -6.57
N GLY A 123 -36.60 4.01 -5.89
CA GLY A 123 -36.60 2.65 -5.38
C GLY A 123 -36.05 1.62 -6.38
N SER A 124 -36.54 0.38 -6.32
CA SER A 124 -36.03 -0.69 -7.17
C SER A 124 -36.44 -0.53 -8.64
N PHE A 125 -35.53 -0.93 -9.53
CA PHE A 125 -35.73 -1.12 -10.95
C PHE A 125 -35.00 -2.39 -11.38
N PHE A 126 -35.27 -2.88 -12.59
CA PHE A 126 -34.72 -4.14 -13.05
C PHE A 126 -34.03 -3.98 -14.40
N ILE A 127 -32.90 -4.66 -14.58
CA ILE A 127 -32.13 -4.71 -15.82
C ILE A 127 -32.30 -6.11 -16.43
N ARG A 128 -32.57 -6.18 -17.73
CA ARG A 128 -32.57 -7.43 -18.49
C ARG A 128 -31.76 -7.25 -19.77
N ALA A 129 -30.83 -8.16 -20.05
CA ALA A 129 -30.18 -8.21 -21.34
C ALA A 129 -30.97 -9.05 -22.33
N SER A 130 -30.90 -8.67 -23.59
CA SER A 130 -31.45 -9.38 -24.75
C SER A 130 -30.37 -9.46 -25.82
N VAL A 131 -30.15 -10.64 -26.37
CA VAL A 131 -29.21 -10.89 -27.46
C VAL A 131 -29.97 -11.48 -28.61
N THR A 132 -29.74 -10.96 -29.81
CA THR A 132 -30.29 -11.50 -31.05
C THR A 132 -29.14 -11.99 -31.92
N ASP A 133 -29.25 -13.19 -32.46
CA ASP A 133 -28.28 -13.76 -33.39
C ASP A 133 -28.59 -13.33 -34.85
N ASN A 134 -27.79 -13.80 -35.81
CA ASN A 134 -27.99 -13.54 -37.23
C ASN A 134 -29.17 -14.31 -37.85
N SER A 135 -29.67 -15.35 -37.17
CA SER A 135 -30.86 -16.11 -37.59
C SER A 135 -32.17 -15.45 -37.14
N GLY A 136 -32.09 -14.49 -36.22
CA GLY A 136 -33.21 -13.80 -35.60
C GLY A 136 -33.67 -14.45 -34.29
N GLU A 137 -33.01 -15.52 -33.83
CA GLU A 137 -33.22 -16.08 -32.51
C GLU A 137 -32.82 -15.08 -31.44
N THR A 138 -33.63 -14.97 -30.38
CA THR A 138 -33.39 -14.04 -29.28
C THR A 138 -33.37 -14.76 -27.96
N LEU A 139 -32.34 -14.49 -27.17
CA LEU A 139 -32.20 -14.96 -25.80
C LEU A 139 -32.22 -13.78 -24.83
N THR A 140 -32.78 -13.99 -23.63
CA THR A 140 -32.82 -12.95 -22.59
C THR A 140 -32.34 -13.50 -21.26
N THR A 141 -31.70 -12.66 -20.46
CA THR A 141 -31.35 -13.01 -19.07
C THR A 141 -32.59 -12.99 -18.17
N GLY A 142 -32.42 -13.48 -16.93
CA GLY A 142 -33.29 -13.06 -15.83
C GLY A 142 -33.15 -11.57 -15.53
N PHE A 143 -34.01 -11.06 -14.65
CA PHE A 143 -33.90 -9.68 -14.17
C PHE A 143 -32.81 -9.56 -13.11
N ALA A 144 -31.87 -8.63 -13.31
CA ALA A 144 -30.99 -8.14 -12.26
C ALA A 144 -31.69 -6.97 -11.55
N GLU A 145 -31.82 -7.02 -10.23
CA GLU A 145 -32.39 -5.92 -9.45
C GLU A 145 -31.33 -4.84 -9.21
N SER A 146 -31.75 -3.60 -9.38
CA SER A 146 -30.98 -2.41 -9.03
C SER A 146 -31.86 -1.48 -8.21
N ARG A 147 -31.28 -0.65 -7.36
CA ARG A 147 -32.03 0.33 -6.56
C ARG A 147 -31.52 1.74 -6.80
N THR A 148 -32.43 2.70 -6.94
CA THR A 148 -32.04 4.10 -6.89
C THR A 148 -31.96 4.62 -5.47
N ILE A 149 -30.88 5.34 -5.18
CA ILE A 149 -30.70 6.06 -3.91
C ILE A 149 -30.50 7.54 -4.20
N VAL A 150 -30.84 8.37 -3.22
CA VAL A 150 -30.33 9.74 -3.16
C VAL A 150 -29.18 9.67 -2.17
N ASN A 151 -27.95 9.70 -2.69
CA ASN A 151 -26.76 9.70 -1.86
C ASN A 151 -26.65 11.02 -1.08
N VAL A 152 -26.21 10.94 0.17
CA VAL A 152 -25.89 12.09 1.01
C VAL A 152 -24.48 11.88 1.52
N ALA A 153 -23.59 12.84 1.22
CA ALA A 153 -22.20 12.74 1.62
C ALA A 153 -22.06 12.54 3.16
N PRO A 154 -21.08 11.74 3.60
CA PRO A 154 -20.86 11.50 5.03
C PRO A 154 -20.46 12.79 5.77
N GLU A 155 -20.72 12.83 7.07
CA GLU A 155 -20.36 13.94 7.95
C GLU A 155 -19.36 13.46 9.03
N ILE A 156 -18.26 14.19 9.22
CA ILE A 156 -17.35 13.93 10.34
C ILE A 156 -17.89 14.62 11.59
N LEU A 157 -18.24 13.84 12.60
CA LEU A 157 -18.77 14.33 13.87
C LEU A 157 -17.67 14.77 14.82
N THR A 158 -16.66 13.91 15.03
CA THR A 158 -15.58 14.13 15.99
C THR A 158 -14.27 13.56 15.50
N THR A 159 -13.17 14.19 15.92
CA THR A 159 -11.80 13.70 15.78
C THR A 159 -11.26 13.33 17.16
N ASN A 160 -10.51 12.24 17.23
CA ASN A 160 -9.78 11.83 18.42
C ASN A 160 -8.31 11.63 18.03
N VAL A 161 -7.54 12.70 18.26
CA VAL A 161 -6.09 12.73 18.05
C VAL A 161 -5.46 13.56 19.17
N PRO A 162 -4.24 13.24 19.60
CA PRO A 162 -3.55 14.07 20.58
C PRO A 162 -3.11 15.39 19.94
N ASP A 163 -2.99 16.43 20.76
CA ASP A 163 -2.40 17.71 20.34
C ASP A 163 -0.88 17.58 20.09
N THR A 164 -0.25 16.53 20.60
CA THR A 164 1.17 16.25 20.41
C THR A 164 1.42 14.76 20.22
N LEU A 165 2.15 14.42 19.16
CA LEU A 165 2.76 13.10 19.02
C LEU A 165 4.14 13.15 19.66
N GLN A 166 4.26 12.58 20.86
CA GLN A 166 5.49 12.58 21.64
C GLN A 166 6.53 11.65 21.02
N SER A 167 7.80 11.96 21.26
CA SER A 167 8.92 11.12 20.87
C SER A 167 8.84 9.73 21.52
N GLY A 168 9.17 8.67 20.78
CA GLY A 168 9.16 7.29 21.30
C GLY A 168 7.78 6.75 21.70
N THR A 169 6.70 7.43 21.30
CA THR A 169 5.33 7.00 21.56
C THR A 169 5.06 5.64 20.92
N ALA A 170 4.58 4.69 21.73
CA ALA A 170 4.03 3.43 21.25
C ALA A 170 2.84 3.69 20.30
N PRO A 171 2.47 2.76 19.41
CA PRO A 171 1.36 2.96 18.49
C PRO A 171 0.07 3.42 19.19
N ILE A 172 -0.48 4.55 18.74
CA ILE A 172 -1.74 5.14 19.19
C ILE A 172 -2.73 5.25 18.03
N ALA A 173 -4.01 5.05 18.33
CA ALA A 173 -5.09 5.15 17.37
C ALA A 173 -5.47 6.62 17.14
N PHE A 174 -5.34 7.08 15.90
CA PHE A 174 -5.99 8.31 15.43
C PHE A 174 -7.33 7.91 14.83
N SER A 175 -8.42 8.51 15.30
CA SER A 175 -9.75 8.11 14.85
C SER A 175 -10.66 9.30 14.56
N ILE A 176 -11.64 9.04 13.70
CA ILE A 176 -12.76 9.94 13.43
C ILE A 176 -14.07 9.19 13.59
N THR A 177 -15.09 9.86 14.10
CA THR A 177 -16.47 9.36 14.10
C THR A 177 -17.21 9.99 12.94
N VAL A 178 -17.86 9.15 12.14
CA VAL A 178 -18.51 9.53 10.90
C VAL A 178 -19.97 9.14 10.95
N LEU A 179 -20.84 10.05 10.55
CA LEU A 179 -22.26 9.81 10.34
C LEU A 179 -22.55 9.73 8.84
N ASP A 180 -23.26 8.69 8.43
CA ASP A 180 -23.74 8.55 7.06
C ASP A 180 -25.21 8.10 7.06
N SER A 181 -26.08 8.88 6.44
CA SER A 181 -27.52 8.57 6.35
C SER A 181 -27.83 7.41 5.39
N ASN A 182 -26.87 7.04 4.55
CA ASN A 182 -26.92 5.93 3.60
C ASN A 182 -26.43 4.60 4.20
N LEU A 183 -26.26 4.55 5.53
CA LEU A 183 -25.75 3.45 6.34
C LEU A 183 -24.22 3.36 6.36
N THR A 184 -23.66 2.74 7.39
CA THR A 184 -22.20 2.60 7.55
C THR A 184 -21.53 1.78 6.45
N ASP A 185 -22.27 0.88 5.79
CA ASP A 185 -21.76 0.08 4.66
C ASP A 185 -21.47 0.94 3.42
N ASP A 186 -22.04 2.15 3.34
CA ASP A 186 -21.74 3.11 2.28
C ASP A 186 -20.44 3.87 2.55
N ILE A 187 -19.93 3.91 3.79
CA ILE A 187 -18.66 4.58 4.10
C ILE A 187 -17.50 3.75 3.54
N GLN A 188 -16.74 4.32 2.59
CA GLN A 188 -15.66 3.61 1.91
C GLN A 188 -14.33 3.72 2.64
N TYR A 189 -13.87 4.95 2.89
CA TYR A 189 -12.62 5.20 3.61
C TYR A 189 -12.53 6.65 4.12
N GLY A 190 -11.68 6.85 5.12
CA GLY A 190 -11.23 8.16 5.58
C GLY A 190 -9.86 8.48 5.03
N LEU A 191 -9.59 9.75 4.78
CA LEU A 191 -8.26 10.28 4.46
C LEU A 191 -7.82 11.22 5.57
N MET A 192 -6.63 10.98 6.08
CA MET A 192 -5.89 11.91 6.94
C MET A 192 -4.71 12.45 6.16
N ARG A 193 -4.61 13.78 6.05
CA ARG A 193 -3.50 14.45 5.37
C ARG A 193 -2.72 15.27 6.38
N LEU A 194 -1.41 15.01 6.51
CA LEU A 194 -0.52 15.87 7.28
C LEU A 194 -0.11 17.06 6.43
N GLN A 195 -0.32 18.27 6.93
CA GLN A 195 -0.11 19.50 6.19
C GLN A 195 0.76 20.50 6.95
N ARG A 196 1.54 21.27 6.20
CA ARG A 196 2.25 22.46 6.67
C ARG A 196 2.14 23.55 5.62
N ASN A 197 1.70 24.75 6.00
CA ASN A 197 1.48 25.87 5.08
C ASN A 197 0.61 25.47 3.87
N SER A 198 -0.45 24.71 4.10
CA SER A 198 -1.37 24.18 3.08
C SER A 198 -0.77 23.20 2.06
N VAL A 199 0.49 22.77 2.24
CA VAL A 199 1.10 21.70 1.45
C VAL A 199 0.89 20.38 2.16
N THR A 200 0.39 19.38 1.43
CA THR A 200 0.24 18.00 1.94
C THR A 200 1.59 17.29 1.88
N LEU A 201 2.06 16.80 3.03
CA LEU A 201 3.35 16.12 3.19
C LEU A 201 3.21 14.61 3.28
N ALA A 202 2.09 14.13 3.83
CA ALA A 202 1.75 12.72 3.92
C ALA A 202 0.23 12.54 3.77
N THR A 203 -0.20 11.35 3.35
CA THR A 203 -1.61 10.97 3.29
C THR A 203 -1.75 9.54 3.74
N ASP A 204 -2.64 9.33 4.71
CA ASP A 204 -2.96 8.06 5.29
C ASP A 204 -4.44 7.75 5.10
N THR A 205 -4.75 6.47 4.94
CA THR A 205 -6.13 5.99 4.87
C THR A 205 -6.55 5.49 6.24
N LEU A 206 -7.70 5.97 6.73
CA LEU A 206 -8.39 5.41 7.88
C LEU A 206 -9.44 4.42 7.38
N PHE A 207 -9.51 3.27 8.04
CA PHE A 207 -10.49 2.24 7.73
C PHE A 207 -11.47 2.09 8.88
N THR A 208 -12.69 1.65 8.56
CA THR A 208 -13.71 1.36 9.55
C THR A 208 -13.20 0.30 10.53
N GLU A 209 -13.09 0.68 11.79
CA GLU A 209 -12.72 -0.22 12.88
C GLU A 209 -13.98 -0.77 13.57
N SER A 210 -15.00 0.07 13.72
CA SER A 210 -16.26 -0.30 14.37
C SER A 210 -17.43 0.54 13.87
N ALA A 211 -18.65 0.03 14.07
CA ALA A 211 -19.90 0.75 13.88
C ALA A 211 -20.57 0.94 15.24
N ASN A 212 -20.86 2.18 15.59
CA ASN A 212 -21.62 2.54 16.81
C ASN A 212 -23.12 2.36 16.60
N SER A 213 -23.59 2.51 15.36
CA SER A 213 -24.96 2.26 14.93
C SER A 213 -24.99 1.96 13.43
N ASP A 214 -26.18 1.70 12.87
CA ASP A 214 -26.37 1.51 11.42
C ASP A 214 -25.93 2.72 10.58
N PHE A 215 -25.80 3.91 11.18
CA PHE A 215 -25.45 5.16 10.49
C PHE A 215 -24.16 5.79 10.99
N GLU A 216 -23.54 5.26 12.05
CA GLU A 216 -22.37 5.88 12.67
C GLU A 216 -21.21 4.89 12.77
N ALA A 217 -20.06 5.25 12.21
CA ALA A 217 -18.85 4.43 12.21
C ALA A 217 -17.65 5.17 12.79
N VAL A 218 -16.72 4.41 13.36
CA VAL A 218 -15.41 4.89 13.78
C VAL A 218 -14.38 4.39 12.79
N LEU A 219 -13.67 5.33 12.17
CA LEU A 219 -12.58 5.06 11.25
C LEU A 219 -11.27 5.36 11.95
N THR A 220 -10.32 4.42 11.87
CA THR A 220 -9.09 4.46 12.66
C THR A 220 -7.86 4.20 11.81
N ARG A 221 -6.74 4.81 12.23
CA ARG A 221 -5.37 4.51 11.79
C ARG A 221 -4.44 4.50 13.00
N ASN A 222 -3.65 3.45 13.15
CA ASN A 222 -2.58 3.42 14.17
C ASN A 222 -1.35 4.18 13.66
N ILE A 223 -0.84 5.08 14.51
CA ILE A 223 0.30 5.96 14.27
C ILE A 223 1.24 5.82 15.47
N ASP A 224 2.54 5.74 15.23
CA ASP A 224 3.58 5.73 16.27
C ASP A 224 4.57 6.89 16.07
N SER A 225 5.62 6.93 16.89
CA SER A 225 6.65 7.98 16.80
C SER A 225 7.37 8.05 15.46
N THR A 226 7.40 6.97 14.66
CA THR A 226 8.03 6.98 13.33
C THR A 226 7.33 7.93 12.36
N TYR A 227 6.08 8.28 12.63
CA TYR A 227 5.36 9.31 11.85
C TYR A 227 6.01 10.70 11.96
N ALA A 228 6.69 10.96 13.08
CA ALA A 228 7.47 12.16 13.30
C ALA A 228 8.91 12.08 12.75
N ALA A 229 9.32 10.96 12.14
CA ALA A 229 10.60 10.91 11.45
C ALA A 229 10.67 12.00 10.36
N GLU A 230 11.82 12.65 10.24
CA GLU A 230 12.12 13.76 9.34
C GLU A 230 11.29 15.03 9.60
N ARG A 231 10.55 15.10 10.72
CA ARG A 231 9.53 16.11 10.97
C ARG A 231 9.59 16.60 12.42
N VAL A 232 9.48 17.92 12.60
CA VAL A 232 9.41 18.53 13.94
C VAL A 232 8.60 19.82 13.91
N GLY A 233 7.85 20.08 14.97
CA GLY A 233 7.11 21.32 15.18
C GLY A 233 5.63 21.21 14.85
N GLU A 234 5.01 22.35 14.55
CA GLU A 234 3.57 22.47 14.30
C GLU A 234 3.19 21.98 12.89
N TYR A 235 2.06 21.27 12.83
CA TYR A 235 1.41 20.77 11.62
C TYR A 235 -0.12 20.84 11.77
N GLN A 236 -0.82 20.54 10.68
CA GLN A 236 -2.26 20.43 10.64
C GLN A 236 -2.65 19.09 10.01
N LEU A 237 -3.49 18.33 10.68
CA LEU A 237 -4.15 17.15 10.13
C LEU A 237 -5.44 17.60 9.45
N ALA A 238 -5.65 17.17 8.20
CA ALA A 238 -6.89 17.38 7.48
C ALA A 238 -7.59 16.04 7.25
N PHE A 239 -8.79 15.90 7.81
CA PHE A 239 -9.62 14.69 7.71
C PHE A 239 -10.73 14.89 6.69
N GLN A 240 -10.98 13.88 5.86
CA GLN A 240 -12.07 13.85 4.90
C GLN A 240 -12.50 12.40 4.67
N VAL A 241 -13.80 12.14 4.51
CA VAL A 241 -14.33 10.79 4.28
C VAL A 241 -14.92 10.72 2.88
N ALA A 242 -14.73 9.57 2.23
CA ALA A 242 -15.41 9.20 1.00
C ALA A 242 -16.41 8.07 1.26
N ASP A 243 -17.60 8.18 0.69
CA ASP A 243 -18.55 7.06 0.60
C ASP A 243 -18.31 6.24 -0.69
N ALA A 244 -19.02 5.11 -0.82
CA ALA A 244 -18.88 4.17 -1.93
C ALA A 244 -19.48 4.73 -3.22
N SER A 245 -20.39 5.70 -3.09
CA SER A 245 -20.80 6.53 -4.21
C SER A 245 -19.61 7.38 -4.67
N GLY A 246 -18.72 7.86 -3.80
CA GLY A 246 -17.57 8.73 -4.09
C GLY A 246 -17.85 10.20 -3.81
N ASP A 247 -18.89 10.48 -3.03
CA ASP A 247 -19.15 11.77 -2.39
C ASP A 247 -18.16 11.98 -1.23
N LEU A 248 -17.86 13.24 -0.93
CA LEU A 248 -16.86 13.60 0.07
C LEU A 248 -17.48 14.42 1.19
N SER A 249 -17.08 14.11 2.43
CA SER A 249 -17.42 14.92 3.59
C SER A 249 -16.80 16.32 3.53
N ASN A 250 -17.23 17.17 4.45
CA ASN A 250 -16.48 18.35 4.85
C ASN A 250 -15.05 17.97 5.31
N VAL A 251 -14.12 18.93 5.20
CA VAL A 251 -12.77 18.76 5.72
C VAL A 251 -12.72 19.28 7.15
N ILE A 252 -12.31 18.43 8.10
CA ILE A 252 -12.01 18.83 9.47
C ILE A 252 -10.51 19.02 9.62
N LEU A 253 -10.10 20.17 10.18
CA LEU A 253 -8.72 20.50 10.40
C LEU A 253 -8.39 20.45 11.90
N GLN A 254 -7.34 19.73 12.26
CA GLN A 254 -6.88 19.59 13.64
C GLN A 254 -5.39 19.91 13.74
N PRO A 255 -4.96 20.86 14.60
CA PRO A 255 -3.54 21.10 14.83
C PRO A 255 -2.88 19.89 15.51
N ILE A 256 -1.60 19.67 15.22
CA ILE A 256 -0.77 18.69 15.93
C ILE A 256 0.68 19.17 15.98
N PHE A 257 1.32 18.99 17.13
CA PHE A 257 2.76 19.13 17.27
C PHE A 257 3.44 17.76 17.10
N LEU A 258 4.44 17.68 16.23
CA LEU A 258 5.29 16.49 16.11
C LEU A 258 6.58 16.75 16.88
N GLU A 259 6.82 15.94 17.91
CA GLU A 259 8.06 15.98 18.68
C GLU A 259 9.11 15.08 18.03
N ASN A 260 10.33 15.61 17.96
CA ASN A 260 11.51 14.91 17.48
C ASN A 260 12.66 15.20 18.43
N THR A 261 13.27 14.15 18.99
CA THR A 261 14.30 14.28 20.02
C THR A 261 15.62 13.75 19.51
N LEU A 262 16.70 14.32 20.05
CA LEU A 262 18.07 13.94 19.71
C LEU A 262 18.32 12.42 19.77
N PRO A 263 19.09 11.88 18.80
CA PRO A 263 19.49 10.48 18.80
C PRO A 263 20.50 10.19 19.92
N THR A 264 20.80 8.90 20.10
CA THR A 264 21.81 8.43 21.05
C THR A 264 22.81 7.50 20.38
N VAL A 265 24.06 7.54 20.85
CA VAL A 265 25.11 6.59 20.47
C VAL A 265 25.66 5.89 21.71
N PHE A 266 25.96 4.60 21.61
CA PHE A 266 26.39 3.78 22.74
C PHE A 266 27.16 2.53 22.30
N ASN A 267 27.82 1.86 23.25
CA ASN A 267 28.60 0.62 23.05
C ASN A 267 29.65 0.70 21.92
N PRO A 268 30.64 1.60 22.01
CA PRO A 268 31.74 1.63 21.05
C PRO A 268 32.49 0.30 21.14
N SER A 269 32.86 -0.23 19.98
CA SER A 269 33.62 -1.48 19.86
C SER A 269 34.82 -1.24 18.95
N LEU A 270 35.98 -1.16 19.60
CA LEU A 270 37.31 -1.09 18.99
C LEU A 270 38.33 -1.71 19.97
N PRO A 271 39.48 -2.19 19.49
CA PRO A 271 40.52 -2.69 20.37
C PRO A 271 41.16 -1.56 21.20
N ASP A 272 41.54 -1.84 22.45
CA ASP A 272 42.28 -0.88 23.29
C ASP A 272 43.68 -0.57 22.74
N SER A 273 44.29 -1.54 22.06
CA SER A 273 45.62 -1.39 21.46
C SER A 273 45.82 -2.28 20.24
N VAL A 274 46.63 -1.79 19.29
CA VAL A 274 47.02 -2.53 18.09
C VAL A 274 48.50 -2.29 17.82
N THR A 275 49.23 -3.36 17.53
CA THR A 275 50.63 -3.28 17.08
C THR A 275 50.66 -3.15 15.56
N ARG A 276 51.48 -2.23 15.05
CA ARG A 276 51.62 -2.06 13.60
C ARG A 276 52.14 -3.35 12.93
N PRO A 277 51.61 -3.71 11.76
CA PRO A 277 52.15 -4.82 11.01
C PRO A 277 53.55 -4.47 10.47
N THR A 278 54.48 -5.43 10.54
CA THR A 278 55.83 -5.26 9.98
C THR A 278 55.83 -5.24 8.44
N VAL A 279 54.86 -5.90 7.82
CA VAL A 279 54.63 -5.95 6.37
C VAL A 279 53.13 -5.99 6.09
N GLY A 280 52.67 -5.28 5.06
CA GLY A 280 51.27 -5.27 4.62
C GLY A 280 50.40 -4.30 5.41
N THR A 281 49.08 -4.48 5.27
CA THR A 281 48.04 -3.67 5.92
C THR A 281 47.19 -4.54 6.84
N GLY A 282 46.94 -4.07 8.05
CA GLY A 282 45.89 -4.57 8.94
C GLY A 282 44.63 -3.72 8.82
N VAL A 283 43.52 -4.26 9.33
CA VAL A 283 42.24 -3.55 9.43
C VAL A 283 41.85 -3.52 10.91
N ILE A 284 41.50 -2.34 11.39
CA ILE A 284 40.84 -2.14 12.67
C ILE A 284 39.36 -1.97 12.37
N GLU A 285 38.53 -2.83 12.93
CA GLU A 285 37.08 -2.68 12.86
C GLU A 285 36.63 -1.77 14.00
N VAL A 286 35.92 -0.70 13.64
CA VAL A 286 35.29 0.19 14.61
C VAL A 286 33.78 0.09 14.41
N ARG A 287 33.05 -0.15 15.51
CA ARG A 287 31.58 -0.21 15.50
C ARG A 287 31.01 0.67 16.62
N ILE A 288 29.81 1.18 16.42
CA ILE A 288 29.03 1.93 17.41
C ILE A 288 27.56 1.63 17.21
N SER A 289 26.80 1.49 18.29
CA SER A 289 25.33 1.43 18.19
C SER A 289 24.75 2.83 18.23
N ALA A 290 23.73 3.09 17.41
CA ALA A 290 22.93 4.30 17.46
C ALA A 290 21.45 3.96 17.54
N ASP A 291 20.68 4.79 18.24
CA ASP A 291 19.23 4.64 18.35
C ASP A 291 18.56 6.02 18.32
N ASP A 292 17.33 6.02 17.81
CA ASP A 292 16.48 7.19 17.73
C ASP A 292 15.04 6.79 18.08
N SER A 293 14.41 7.57 18.93
CA SER A 293 13.03 7.38 19.40
C SER A 293 11.97 7.51 18.31
N GLN A 294 12.30 8.14 17.17
CA GLN A 294 11.51 8.20 15.95
C GLN A 294 11.83 7.02 15.01
N GLY A 295 12.69 6.10 15.45
CA GLY A 295 13.14 4.92 14.72
C GLY A 295 14.42 5.18 13.93
N LEU A 296 15.17 4.11 13.64
CA LEU A 296 16.45 4.18 12.92
C LEU A 296 16.36 4.89 11.55
N GLY A 297 15.19 4.87 10.91
CA GLY A 297 14.97 5.59 9.66
C GLY A 297 15.11 7.11 9.78
N ASP A 298 14.95 7.66 10.99
CA ASP A 298 15.14 9.09 11.26
C ASP A 298 16.61 9.50 11.42
N LEU A 299 17.50 8.53 11.62
CA LEU A 299 18.94 8.80 11.59
C LEU A 299 19.35 9.24 10.18
N GLN A 300 20.08 10.35 10.10
CA GLN A 300 20.67 10.86 8.86
C GLN A 300 22.08 10.32 8.67
N ILE A 301 22.92 10.47 9.70
CA ILE A 301 24.34 10.15 9.62
C ILE A 301 24.90 9.82 11.00
N VAL A 302 25.82 8.85 11.04
CA VAL A 302 26.65 8.57 12.21
C VAL A 302 28.09 8.82 11.83
N ASN A 303 28.78 9.66 12.60
CA ASN A 303 30.14 10.08 12.33
C ASN A 303 31.08 9.66 13.46
N MET A 304 32.31 9.42 13.08
CA MET A 304 33.44 9.20 13.96
C MET A 304 34.52 10.22 13.65
N THR A 305 34.86 11.07 14.61
CA THR A 305 36.00 11.96 14.54
C THR A 305 37.20 11.34 15.25
N ILE A 306 38.28 11.13 14.50
CA ILE A 306 39.54 10.59 14.99
C ILE A 306 40.53 11.73 15.21
N GLN A 307 41.10 11.80 16.41
CA GLN A 307 42.12 12.78 16.75
C GLN A 307 43.29 12.15 17.51
N ARG A 308 44.50 12.28 16.97
CA ARG A 308 45.72 12.03 17.74
C ARG A 308 45.97 13.19 18.69
N GLU A 309 46.51 12.92 19.88
CA GLU A 309 46.90 13.98 20.82
C GLU A 309 47.75 15.07 20.14
N GLY A 310 47.27 16.32 20.15
CA GLY A 310 47.90 17.48 19.50
C GLY A 310 47.79 17.52 17.96
N GLY A 311 47.12 16.56 17.34
CA GLY A 311 46.89 16.49 15.89
C GLY A 311 45.57 17.13 15.45
N THR A 312 45.42 17.34 14.14
CA THR A 312 44.16 17.78 13.52
C THR A 312 43.14 16.65 13.50
N PRO A 313 41.87 16.88 13.90
CA PRO A 313 40.82 15.87 13.82
C PRO A 313 40.46 15.54 12.37
N SER A 314 40.03 14.31 12.12
CA SER A 314 39.46 13.85 10.85
C SER A 314 38.13 13.15 11.11
N THR A 315 37.07 13.59 10.42
CA THR A 315 35.73 13.01 10.55
C THR A 315 35.47 12.02 9.42
N ILE A 316 34.92 10.87 9.79
CA ILE A 316 34.61 9.76 8.89
C ILE A 316 33.19 9.31 9.19
N GLU A 317 32.38 9.16 8.14
CA GLU A 317 31.05 8.58 8.23
C GLU A 317 31.11 7.06 8.48
N MET A 318 30.19 6.57 9.31
CA MET A 318 29.98 5.17 9.63
C MET A 318 28.68 4.66 8.99
N PHE A 319 28.59 3.36 8.71
CA PHE A 319 27.52 2.80 7.87
C PHE A 319 26.83 1.60 8.54
N ASP A 320 25.51 1.55 8.41
CA ASP A 320 24.60 0.44 8.77
C ASP A 320 23.84 0.01 7.49
N ASN A 321 24.54 -0.68 6.58
CA ASN A 321 24.10 -1.00 5.22
C ASN A 321 24.36 -2.45 4.75
N GLY A 322 24.85 -3.33 5.62
CA GLY A 322 25.20 -4.72 5.36
C GLY A 322 26.40 -4.93 4.42
N ASP A 323 27.20 -3.90 4.16
CA ASP A 323 28.37 -3.99 3.28
C ASP A 323 29.66 -4.27 4.08
N PHE A 324 29.87 -5.56 4.33
CA PHE A 324 31.02 -6.01 5.11
C PHE A 324 32.37 -5.73 4.43
N GLU A 325 32.42 -5.77 3.10
CA GLU A 325 33.68 -5.63 2.37
C GLU A 325 34.19 -4.19 2.39
N ASN A 326 33.29 -3.21 2.25
CA ASN A 326 33.67 -1.80 2.20
C ASN A 326 33.64 -1.13 3.57
N TYR A 327 32.69 -1.49 4.43
CA TYR A 327 32.46 -0.76 5.68
C TYR A 327 32.55 -1.61 6.94
N ARG A 328 32.67 -2.93 6.80
CA ARG A 328 32.69 -3.91 7.90
C ARG A 328 31.34 -4.05 8.60
N ASP A 329 30.27 -3.76 7.86
CA ASP A 329 28.92 -3.93 8.37
C ASP A 329 28.34 -5.30 8.04
N GLU A 330 27.80 -5.99 9.03
CA GLU A 330 27.33 -7.38 8.87
C GLU A 330 25.86 -7.46 8.48
N VAL A 331 25.03 -6.59 9.02
CA VAL A 331 23.56 -6.65 8.89
C VAL A 331 23.02 -5.25 8.69
N ALA A 332 22.37 -5.00 7.55
CA ALA A 332 21.77 -3.70 7.26
C ALA A 332 20.56 -3.41 8.16
N GLY A 333 20.50 -2.20 8.69
CA GLY A 333 19.39 -1.64 9.46
C GLY A 333 19.29 -2.19 10.88
N ASP A 334 20.37 -2.73 11.45
CA ASP A 334 20.37 -3.27 12.81
C ASP A 334 20.75 -2.24 13.89
N GLY A 335 21.04 -1.00 13.49
CA GLY A 335 21.42 0.10 14.36
C GLY A 335 22.90 0.06 14.76
N ILE A 336 23.71 -0.83 14.18
CA ILE A 336 25.16 -0.91 14.41
C ILE A 336 25.89 -0.31 13.21
N PHE A 337 26.46 0.86 13.43
CA PHE A 337 27.24 1.57 12.40
C PHE A 337 28.69 1.15 12.49
N SER A 338 29.31 0.88 11.34
CA SER A 338 30.66 0.35 11.28
C SER A 338 31.57 1.05 10.28
N ARG A 339 32.88 0.94 10.53
CA ARG A 339 33.94 1.39 9.63
C ARG A 339 35.21 0.55 9.81
N GLY A 340 35.80 0.12 8.70
CA GLY A 340 37.16 -0.42 8.67
C GLY A 340 38.22 0.67 8.54
N LEU A 341 39.23 0.67 9.42
CA LEU A 341 40.38 1.58 9.36
C LEU A 341 41.65 0.80 9.01
N LEU A 342 42.37 1.27 8.00
CA LEU A 342 43.62 0.64 7.57
C LEU A 342 44.79 1.08 8.46
N ILE A 343 45.60 0.12 8.88
CA ILE A 343 46.86 0.34 9.60
C ILE A 343 48.01 -0.38 8.88
N ASP A 344 49.16 0.27 8.78
CA ASP A 344 50.38 -0.29 8.19
C ASP A 344 51.62 0.06 9.02
N GLY A 345 52.80 -0.41 8.58
CA GLY A 345 54.07 -0.13 9.25
C GLY A 345 54.49 1.36 9.28
N THR A 346 53.82 2.22 8.51
CA THR A 346 54.08 3.67 8.45
C THR A 346 53.10 4.50 9.27
N SER A 347 52.01 3.88 9.75
CA SER A 347 50.98 4.52 10.55
C SER A 347 51.57 5.15 11.82
N ALA A 348 51.07 6.33 12.20
CA ALA A 348 51.59 7.04 13.37
C ALA A 348 51.27 6.27 14.66
N SER A 349 52.26 6.13 15.55
CA SER A 349 52.07 5.54 16.87
C SER A 349 51.59 6.57 17.90
N GLY A 350 50.98 6.08 18.98
CA GLY A 350 50.45 6.87 20.08
C GLY A 350 48.96 6.67 20.31
N THR A 351 48.38 7.51 21.17
CA THR A 351 46.96 7.46 21.52
C THR A 351 46.13 8.27 20.54
N PHE A 352 45.06 7.65 20.05
CA PHE A 352 44.03 8.25 19.22
C PHE A 352 42.72 8.25 19.98
N TYR A 353 42.04 9.40 19.99
CA TYR A 353 40.72 9.56 20.56
C TYR A 353 39.69 9.49 19.43
N PHE A 354 38.63 8.74 19.67
CA PHE A 354 37.53 8.49 18.76
C PHE A 354 36.28 9.12 19.37
N THR A 355 35.73 10.12 18.71
CA THR A 355 34.49 10.80 19.13
C THR A 355 33.38 10.38 18.20
N PHE A 356 32.31 9.78 18.73
CA PHE A 356 31.16 9.29 18.00
C PHE A 356 29.97 10.23 18.22
N GLU A 357 29.29 10.60 17.14
CA GLU A 357 28.08 11.43 17.15
C GLU A 357 27.11 10.94 16.08
N ALA A 358 25.82 10.91 16.42
CA ALA A 358 24.73 10.69 15.48
C ALA A 358 23.97 11.99 15.23
N GLN A 359 23.46 12.15 14.01
CA GLN A 359 22.58 13.24 13.62
C GLN A 359 21.29 12.66 13.02
N ASP A 360 20.15 13.15 13.46
CA ASP A 360 18.85 12.82 12.85
C ASP A 360 18.55 13.70 11.62
N ARG A 361 17.44 13.44 10.94
CA ARG A 361 17.06 14.15 9.70
C ARG A 361 16.46 15.53 9.94
N VAL A 362 16.11 15.89 11.17
CA VAL A 362 15.72 17.25 11.54
C VAL A 362 16.91 18.08 12.03
N GLY A 363 18.08 17.44 12.18
CA GLY A 363 19.36 18.05 12.49
C GLY A 363 19.72 18.06 13.98
N ASN A 364 19.03 17.33 14.84
CA ASN A 364 19.50 17.16 16.22
C ASN A 364 20.74 16.28 16.25
N LEU A 365 21.65 16.59 17.18
CA LEU A 365 22.89 15.86 17.38
C LEU A 365 22.84 15.12 18.71
N SER A 366 23.32 13.88 18.72
CA SER A 366 23.50 13.12 19.96
C SER A 366 24.55 13.76 20.85
N ALA A 367 24.56 13.36 22.13
CA ALA A 367 25.76 13.59 22.94
C ALA A 367 26.96 12.84 22.31
N ALA A 368 28.12 13.48 22.34
CA ALA A 368 29.36 12.87 21.88
C ALA A 368 29.83 11.77 22.84
N LEU A 369 30.15 10.59 22.29
CA LEU A 369 30.76 9.49 23.04
C LEU A 369 32.22 9.36 22.65
N VAL A 370 33.12 9.28 23.63
CA VAL A 370 34.57 9.22 23.39
C VAL A 370 35.15 7.89 23.84
N ASP A 371 35.95 7.27 22.98
CA ASP A 371 36.80 6.13 23.29
C ASP A 371 38.23 6.34 22.77
N SER A 372 39.15 5.43 23.05
CA SER A 372 40.55 5.56 22.65
C SER A 372 41.19 4.25 22.21
N LEU A 373 42.15 4.36 21.29
CA LEU A 373 43.00 3.27 20.85
C LEU A 373 44.46 3.69 20.90
N VAL A 374 45.32 2.79 21.39
CA VAL A 374 46.77 2.97 21.38
C VAL A 374 47.40 2.20 20.22
N ILE A 375 48.05 2.91 19.30
CA ILE A 375 48.86 2.29 18.25
C ILE A 375 50.29 2.10 18.75
N LEU A 376 50.68 0.84 18.92
CA LEU A 376 52.00 0.40 19.34
C LEU A 376 52.96 0.26 18.15
N PRO A 377 54.27 0.49 18.38
CA PRO A 377 55.26 0.54 17.32
C PRO A 377 55.39 -0.71 16.47
#